data_AF-A0A447UV18-F1
#
_entry.id   AF-A0A447UV18-F1
#
_cell.length_a   1.000
_cell.length_b   1.000
_cell.length_c   1.000
_cell.angle_alpha   90.00
_cell.angle_beta   90.00
_cell.angle_gamma   90.00
#
_symmetry.space_group_name_H-M   'P 1'
#
loop_
_entity.id
_entity.type
_entity.pdbx_description
1 polymer ?
#
loop_
_entity_poly.entity_id
_entity_poly.type
_entity_poly.pdbx_seq_one_letter_code
_entity_poly.pdbx_strand_id
1 'polypeptide(L)'
;MAGRCLPSRTAKRLPAAVCERIQFAKADTLTSQPFDAVIFHGDSDQLRALCEAVAARDGAIVSVQGFARGETNILLERLYIERSLSVNTAAAGGNASLMTIG
;
A
#
# COMPACT_ATOMS: atom_id res chain seq x y z
N MET A 1 -20.02 -11.29 -14.11
CA MET A 1 -19.74 -10.23 -13.12
C MET A 1 -20.06 -10.79 -11.73
N ALA A 2 -19.06 -11.37 -11.07
CA ALA A 2 -19.23 -12.22 -9.88
C ALA A 2 -19.50 -11.38 -8.62
N GLY A 3 -20.31 -11.96 -7.73
CA GLY A 3 -21.00 -11.30 -6.63
C GLY A 3 -20.10 -10.63 -5.59
N ARG A 4 -20.43 -9.37 -5.29
CA ARG A 4 -19.97 -8.61 -4.12
C ARG A 4 -20.60 -9.20 -2.85
N CYS A 5 -20.05 -10.27 -2.31
CA CYS A 5 -20.40 -10.72 -0.97
C CYS A 5 -19.46 -10.02 0.03
N LEU A 6 -19.93 -8.96 0.70
CA LEU A 6 -19.19 -8.30 1.80
C LEU A 6 -19.08 -9.28 2.99
N PRO A 7 -17.88 -9.80 3.33
CA PRO A 7 -17.74 -10.98 4.18
C PRO A 7 -17.88 -10.71 5.69
N SER A 8 -17.85 -9.45 6.15
CA SER A 8 -17.94 -9.12 7.59
C SER A 8 -19.05 -8.12 7.91
N ARG A 9 -19.70 -8.27 9.08
CA ARG A 9 -20.68 -7.30 9.61
C ARG A 9 -20.11 -5.87 9.67
N THR A 10 -18.81 -5.76 9.90
CA THR A 10 -18.09 -4.48 9.96
C THR A 10 -18.08 -3.78 8.60
N ALA A 11 -17.80 -4.50 7.51
CA ALA A 11 -17.73 -3.90 6.19
C ALA A 11 -19.10 -3.34 5.74
N LYS A 12 -20.21 -3.95 6.16
CA LYS A 12 -21.57 -3.46 5.89
C LYS A 12 -21.93 -2.16 6.61
N ARG A 13 -21.14 -1.74 7.62
CA ARG A 13 -21.35 -0.52 8.41
C ARG A 13 -20.44 0.63 7.99
N LEU A 14 -19.54 0.41 7.04
CA LEU A 14 -18.64 1.44 6.55
C LEU A 14 -19.38 2.39 5.60
N PRO A 15 -19.02 3.68 5.57
CA PRO A 15 -19.53 4.62 4.57
C PRO A 15 -19.31 4.12 3.13
N ALA A 16 -20.22 4.47 2.22
CA ALA A 16 -20.16 4.01 0.82
C ALA A 16 -18.80 4.30 0.15
N ALA A 17 -18.25 5.50 0.36
CA ALA A 17 -16.96 5.91 -0.18
C ALA A 17 -15.79 5.02 0.28
N VAL A 18 -15.87 4.43 1.49
CA VAL A 18 -14.85 3.49 2.00
C VAL A 18 -15.08 2.10 1.41
N CYS A 19 -16.33 1.64 1.37
CA CYS A 19 -16.69 0.35 0.78
C CYS A 19 -16.23 0.25 -0.68
N GLU A 20 -16.33 1.32 -1.45
CA GLU A 20 -15.87 1.39 -2.85
C GLU A 20 -14.36 1.20 -3.02
N ARG A 21 -13.57 1.45 -1.98
CA ARG A 21 -12.11 1.28 -1.98
C ARG A 21 -11.67 -0.09 -1.48
N ILE A 22 -12.59 -0.94 -1.02
CA ILE A 22 -12.27 -2.26 -0.46
C ILE A 22 -12.68 -3.35 -1.45
N GLN A 23 -11.71 -4.19 -1.80
CA GLN A 23 -11.94 -5.40 -2.56
C GLN A 23 -11.58 -6.61 -1.69
N PHE A 24 -12.43 -7.62 -1.72
CA PHE A 24 -12.17 -8.89 -1.04
C PHE A 24 -11.71 -9.90 -2.07
N ALA A 25 -10.58 -10.54 -1.79
CA ALA A 25 -10.08 -11.67 -2.54
C ALA A 25 -10.03 -12.90 -1.63
N LYS A 26 -10.13 -14.08 -2.23
CA LYS A 26 -9.88 -15.34 -1.50
C LYS A 26 -8.38 -15.51 -1.27
N ALA A 27 -8.01 -16.17 -0.19
CA ALA A 27 -6.62 -16.32 0.23
C ALA A 27 -5.72 -16.98 -0.84
N ASP A 28 -6.25 -17.96 -1.57
CA ASP A 28 -5.58 -18.67 -2.67
C ASP A 28 -5.29 -17.78 -3.88
N THR A 29 -6.12 -16.77 -4.12
CA THR A 29 -5.97 -15.82 -5.24
C THR A 29 -5.31 -14.51 -4.84
N LEU A 30 -5.07 -14.28 -3.55
CA LEU A 30 -4.68 -12.99 -3.00
C LEU A 30 -3.33 -12.54 -3.56
N THR A 31 -2.34 -13.44 -3.60
CA THR A 31 -1.00 -13.15 -4.11
C THR A 31 -0.97 -12.93 -5.63
N SER A 32 -1.98 -13.36 -6.37
CA SER A 32 -2.08 -13.09 -7.80
C SER A 32 -2.64 -11.69 -8.12
N GLN A 33 -3.18 -10.97 -7.13
CA GLN A 33 -3.71 -9.62 -7.33
C GLN A 33 -2.57 -8.59 -7.39
N PRO A 34 -2.78 -7.45 -8.09
CA PRO A 34 -1.86 -6.33 -8.03
C PRO A 34 -2.00 -5.60 -6.68
N PHE A 35 -0.89 -5.44 -5.97
CA PHE A 35 -0.78 -4.66 -4.74
C PHE A 35 0.67 -4.29 -4.48
N ASP A 36 0.89 -3.17 -3.79
CA ASP A 36 2.21 -2.58 -3.55
C ASP A 36 2.77 -2.85 -2.14
N ALA A 37 1.92 -3.25 -1.20
CA ALA A 37 2.27 -3.52 0.20
C ALA A 37 1.33 -4.55 0.83
N VAL A 38 1.82 -5.26 1.86
CA VAL A 38 1.03 -6.21 2.66
C VAL A 38 1.12 -5.85 4.14
N ILE A 39 -0.03 -5.83 4.81
CA ILE A 39 -0.14 -5.74 6.27
C ILE A 39 -0.76 -7.04 6.76
N PHE A 40 -0.10 -7.69 7.72
CA PHE A 40 -0.52 -8.94 8.30
C PHE A 40 -0.59 -8.87 9.82
N HIS A 41 -1.69 -9.33 10.42
CA HIS A 41 -1.86 -9.48 11.86
C HIS A 41 -2.07 -10.95 12.22
N GLY A 42 -1.13 -11.55 12.95
CA GLY A 42 -1.21 -12.97 13.27
C GLY A 42 0.01 -13.51 13.98
N ASP A 43 0.20 -14.82 13.90
CA ASP A 43 1.37 -15.51 14.45
C ASP A 43 2.53 -15.60 13.43
N SER A 44 3.71 -15.97 13.93
CA SER A 44 4.94 -16.02 13.15
C SER A 44 4.94 -17.09 12.05
N ASP A 45 4.26 -18.21 12.28
CA ASP A 45 4.23 -19.31 11.31
C ASP A 45 3.40 -18.94 10.09
N GLN A 46 2.23 -18.31 10.31
CA GLN A 46 1.39 -17.76 9.24
C GLN A 46 2.10 -16.62 8.51
N LEU A 47 2.78 -15.74 9.25
CA LEU A 47 3.56 -14.66 8.63
C LEU A 47 4.66 -15.20 7.73
N ARG A 48 5.39 -16.24 8.15
CA ARG A 48 6.43 -16.87 7.36
C ARG A 48 5.88 -17.46 6.06
N ALA A 49 4.79 -18.24 6.14
CA ALA A 49 4.14 -18.79 4.97
C ALA A 49 3.62 -17.70 4.00
N LEU A 50 3.11 -16.59 4.54
CA LEU A 50 2.69 -15.44 3.74
C LEU A 50 3.88 -14.77 3.04
N CYS A 51 5.00 -14.56 3.75
CA CYS A 51 6.22 -14.01 3.17
C CYS A 51 6.75 -14.87 2.01
N GLU A 52 6.78 -16.21 2.18
CA GLU A 52 7.16 -17.15 1.12
C GLU A 52 6.23 -17.00 -0.11
N ALA A 53 4.91 -16.94 0.11
CA ALA A 53 3.94 -16.79 -0.96
C ALA A 53 4.01 -15.43 -1.68
N VAL A 54 4.29 -14.34 -0.97
CA VAL A 54 4.47 -13.00 -1.54
C VAL A 54 5.78 -12.91 -2.32
N ALA A 55 6.86 -13.52 -1.80
CA ALA A 55 8.16 -13.54 -2.46
C ALA A 55 8.17 -14.37 -3.75
N ALA A 56 7.31 -15.38 -3.85
CA ALA A 56 7.15 -16.20 -5.06
C ALA A 56 6.36 -15.50 -6.19
N ARG A 57 5.86 -14.28 -5.98
CA ARG A 57 5.12 -13.53 -7.00
C ARG A 57 6.07 -13.02 -8.08
N ASP A 58 5.57 -13.04 -9.31
CA ASP A 58 6.24 -12.36 -10.40
C ASP A 58 6.14 -10.83 -10.25
N GLY A 59 7.18 -10.13 -10.70
CA GLY A 59 7.21 -8.67 -10.76
C GLY A 59 7.95 -8.03 -9.59
N ALA A 60 7.45 -6.88 -9.13
CA ALA A 60 8.13 -6.10 -8.11
C ALA A 60 8.08 -6.80 -6.74
N ILE A 61 9.19 -6.73 -6.00
CA ILE A 61 9.26 -7.19 -4.61
C ILE A 61 8.32 -6.33 -3.77
N VAL A 62 7.38 -6.98 -3.09
CA VAL A 62 6.43 -6.30 -2.21
C VAL A 62 6.81 -6.45 -0.75
N SER A 63 6.78 -5.33 -0.02
CA SER A 63 7.04 -5.32 1.41
C SER A 63 5.89 -5.94 2.20
N VAL A 64 6.25 -6.75 3.21
CA VAL A 64 5.30 -7.35 4.17
C VAL A 64 5.58 -6.77 5.55
N GLN A 65 4.55 -6.20 6.17
CA GLN A 65 4.58 -5.73 7.55
C GLN A 65 3.80 -6.70 8.43
N GLY A 66 4.50 -7.39 9.34
CA GLY A 66 3.90 -8.33 10.29
C GLY A 66 3.68 -7.70 11.66
N PHE A 67 2.50 -7.89 12.21
CA PHE A 67 2.08 -7.35 13.49
C PHE A 67 1.43 -8.44 14.36
N ALA A 68 1.55 -8.31 15.68
CA ALA A 68 0.80 -9.15 16.61
C ALA A 68 -0.71 -8.83 16.53
N ARG A 69 -1.57 -9.78 16.91
CA ARG A 69 -3.02 -9.55 16.92
C ARG A 69 -3.38 -8.37 17.82
N GLY A 70 -4.18 -7.43 17.29
CA GLY A 70 -4.61 -6.24 18.03
C GLY A 70 -3.62 -5.09 18.04
N GLU A 71 -2.43 -5.26 17.45
CA GLU A 71 -1.47 -4.18 17.29
C GLU A 71 -2.01 -3.11 16.34
N THR A 72 -1.83 -1.84 16.70
CA THR A 72 -2.40 -0.69 15.97
C THR A 72 -1.36 0.29 15.47
N ASN A 73 -0.11 0.16 15.91
CA ASN A 73 0.99 1.01 15.48
C ASN A 73 1.52 0.59 14.10
N ILE A 74 0.74 0.89 13.06
CA ILE A 74 1.11 0.62 11.66
C ILE A 74 2.12 1.67 11.18
N LEU A 75 3.18 1.22 10.51
CA LEU A 75 4.20 2.11 9.91
C LEU A 75 3.67 2.68 8.59
N LEU A 76 2.92 3.79 8.70
CA LEU A 76 2.25 4.43 7.57
C LEU A 76 3.24 4.99 6.54
N GLU A 77 4.44 5.39 6.95
CA GLU A 77 5.51 5.87 6.08
C GLU A 77 5.90 4.85 5.01
N ARG A 78 5.72 3.55 5.28
CA ARG A 78 5.98 2.45 4.33
C ARG A 78 4.85 2.24 3.32
N LEU A 79 3.75 2.97 3.44
CA LEU A 79 2.59 2.90 2.53
C LEU A 79 2.54 4.08 1.56
N TYR A 80 3.51 5.00 1.62
CA TYR A 80 3.67 6.08 0.65
C TYR A 80 4.63 5.68 -0.46
N ILE A 81 4.35 6.17 -1.67
CA ILE A 81 5.30 6.12 -2.79
C ILE A 81 6.00 7.48 -2.84
N GLU A 82 7.28 7.51 -2.48
CA GLU A 82 8.07 8.73 -2.57
C GLU A 82 8.33 9.10 -4.04
N ARG A 83 8.23 10.39 -4.33
CA ARG A 83 8.51 10.98 -5.65
C ARG A 83 9.38 12.21 -5.47
N SER A 84 10.54 12.23 -6.12
CA SER A 84 11.45 13.38 -6.12
C SER A 84 11.38 14.09 -7.48
N LEU A 85 11.20 15.41 -7.44
CA LEU A 85 11.12 16.27 -8.62
C LEU A 85 12.12 17.41 -8.47
N SER A 86 13.11 17.45 -9.35
CA SER A 86 14.13 18.50 -9.41
C SER A 86 13.91 19.35 -10.65
N VAL A 87 13.67 20.65 -10.45
CA VAL A 87 13.39 21.61 -11.52
C VAL A 87 14.57 22.55 -11.63
N ASN A 88 15.19 22.62 -12.81
CA ASN A 88 16.16 23.65 -13.10
C ASN A 88 15.44 24.99 -13.34
N THR A 89 15.34 25.80 -12.29
CA THR A 89 14.67 27.11 -12.35
C THR A 89 15.43 28.15 -13.17
N ALA A 90 16.72 27.92 -13.46
CA ALA A 90 17.55 28.79 -14.29
C ALA A 90 17.60 28.37 -15.77
N ALA A 91 16.85 27.32 -16.16
CA ALA A 91 16.90 26.78 -17.52
C ALA A 91 16.57 27.81 -18.61
N ALA A 92 15.79 28.85 -18.30
CA ALA A 92 15.49 29.95 -19.22
C ALA A 92 16.62 30.99 -19.36
N GLY A 93 17.80 30.73 -18.79
CA GLY A 93 18.99 31.58 -18.92
C GLY A 93 19.21 32.59 -17.79
N GLY A 94 18.42 32.55 -16.72
CA GLY A 94 18.57 33.42 -15.56
C GLY A 94 17.83 32.91 -14.34
N ASN A 95 18.32 33.22 -13.15
CA ASN A 95 17.66 32.88 -11.89
C ASN A 95 16.88 34.10 -11.39
N ALA A 96 15.56 34.09 -11.55
CA ALA A 96 14.69 35.19 -11.14
C ALA A 96 14.83 35.55 -9.64
N SER A 97 15.08 34.56 -8.77
CA SER A 97 15.29 34.78 -7.33
C SER A 97 16.61 35.51 -7.03
N LEU A 98 17.62 35.41 -7.90
CA LEU A 98 18.87 36.18 -7.77
C LEU A 98 18.75 37.59 -8.33
N MET A 99 17.79 37.86 -9.23
CA MET A 99 17.59 39.19 -9.83
C MET A 99 16.95 40.19 -8.86
N THR A 100 16.45 39.73 -7.71
CA THR A 100 15.79 40.55 -6.67
C THR A 100 16.64 40.79 -5.42
N ILE A 101 17.83 40.19 -5.33
CA ILE A 101 18.79 40.44 -4.25
C ILE A 101 19.75 41.54 -4.74
N GLY A 102 19.74 42.69 -4.06
CA GLY A 102 20.60 43.85 -4.30
C GLY A 102 21.04 44.50 -3.00
#